data_AF-A0A1V8TDD0-F1
#
_entry.id   AF-A0A1V8TDD0-F1
#
_cell.length_a   1.000
_cell.length_b   1.000
_cell.length_c   1.000
_cell.angle_alpha   90.00
_cell.angle_beta   90.00
_cell.angle_gamma   90.00
#
_symmetry.space_group_name_H-M   'P 1'
#
loop_
_entity.id
_entity.type
_entity.pdbx_description
1 polymer ?
#
loop_
_entity_poly.entity_id
_entity_poly.type
_entity_poly.pdbx_seq_one_letter_code
_entity_poly.pdbx_strand_id
1 'polypeptide(L)'
;ARQAYYELNNIGWCSRPGHNTDEEKGEIFIRAGKFKKASNMNYCLDFSGRVEDLWLNLIDEACNKRGCSQEELSMEEEEELYDQAREAMLEKDGGRTWAAGTSMHESPEIALLQHASGILQVVNNVFENGITYFTNLIYTSIQFAVGSGDCAPFVGHNTFVRWKAIQSISWEEDGRTLFWSESHVSEDFDVSLRLQMNGFLVRLATYHNGGFKEGVSLTVYDELARWEKYAYGCNELVFHPFRYWFTKGPITPLFRKFLWSNIKITSKVTIIAYIFTYYAIASAIPLTLGNYLIVGLFADEVDQFYISSWKIFVGMAVVFNFLSPIAYAMLRHRLGQKTFFICLWETIKWTPMFVLFFGGLSFHMCKALLCHSCSINMEWTTTAKELEASGFRIGLDRIVRDFKYMYAFLIPVIGGMIYLACFAPFGWEITDFSAILPLANQVGCHALLPFALGLF
;
A
#
# COMPACT_ATOMS: atom_id res chain seq x y z
N ALA A 1 3.57 20.60 18.45
CA ALA A 1 3.58 19.15 18.79
C ALA A 1 4.58 18.36 17.93
N ARG A 2 4.42 18.23 16.61
CA ARG A 2 5.39 17.49 15.76
C ARG A 2 6.78 18.14 15.70
N GLN A 3 6.85 19.46 15.55
CA GLN A 3 8.13 20.20 15.59
C GLN A 3 8.90 19.97 16.88
N ALA A 4 8.25 20.18 18.03
CA ALA A 4 8.85 19.91 19.34
C ALA A 4 9.34 18.46 19.49
N TYR A 5 8.62 17.47 18.93
CA TYR A 5 9.09 16.09 18.92
C TYR A 5 10.34 15.92 18.05
N TYR A 6 10.39 16.52 16.86
CA TYR A 6 11.56 16.44 15.99
C TYR A 6 12.79 17.10 16.63
N GLU A 7 12.62 18.27 17.22
CA GLU A 7 13.67 18.99 17.94
C GLU A 7 14.21 18.19 19.15
N LEU A 8 13.32 17.65 19.99
CA LEU A 8 13.70 16.83 21.15
C LEU A 8 14.45 15.54 20.78
N ASN A 9 14.28 15.05 19.55
CA ASN A 9 14.89 13.81 19.07
C ASN A 9 15.98 14.07 18.01
N ASN A 10 16.36 15.32 17.81
CA ASN A 10 17.32 15.75 16.78
C ASN A 10 17.01 15.20 15.37
N ILE A 11 15.72 15.22 14.99
CA ILE A 11 15.24 14.70 13.71
C ILE A 11 15.14 15.84 12.70
N GLY A 12 15.79 15.66 11.55
CA GLY A 12 15.62 16.58 10.43
C GLY A 12 14.24 16.49 9.78
N TRP A 13 13.66 17.63 9.41
CA TRP A 13 12.37 17.72 8.75
C TRP A 13 12.36 18.81 7.70
N CYS A 14 11.51 18.67 6.69
CA CYS A 14 11.22 19.70 5.69
C CYS A 14 9.73 19.64 5.33
N SER A 15 9.08 20.78 5.14
CA SER A 15 7.67 20.85 4.76
C SER A 15 7.40 21.84 3.64
N ARG A 16 6.42 21.52 2.80
CA ARG A 16 5.96 22.31 1.66
C ARG A 16 4.72 23.16 1.98
N PRO A 17 4.36 24.18 1.16
CA PRO A 17 3.11 24.95 1.30
C PRO A 17 1.85 24.12 1.13
N GLY A 18 0.73 24.45 1.78
CA GLY A 18 -0.57 23.76 1.61
C GLY A 18 -1.03 23.68 0.15
N HIS A 19 -1.83 22.66 -0.21
CA HIS A 19 -2.39 22.63 -1.58
C HIS A 19 -3.47 23.70 -1.66
N ASN A 20 -3.30 24.65 -2.58
CA ASN A 20 -4.26 25.73 -2.72
C ASN A 20 -4.45 26.06 -4.20
N THR A 21 -5.71 26.09 -4.63
CA THR A 21 -6.14 26.51 -5.96
C THR A 21 -6.93 27.82 -5.91
N ASP A 22 -7.12 28.37 -4.72
CA ASP A 22 -7.98 29.51 -4.44
C ASP A 22 -7.10 30.69 -3.98
N GLU A 23 -6.92 31.69 -4.85
CA GLU A 23 -6.10 32.87 -4.59
C GLU A 23 -6.59 33.65 -3.35
N GLU A 24 -7.87 33.58 -3.02
CA GLU A 24 -8.45 34.28 -1.87
C GLU A 24 -8.05 33.62 -0.53
N LYS A 25 -7.65 32.34 -0.55
CA LYS A 25 -7.25 31.58 0.65
C LYS A 25 -5.73 31.56 0.89
N GLY A 26 -4.97 32.27 0.08
CA GLY A 26 -3.50 32.37 0.15
C GLY A 26 -2.84 32.11 -1.19
N GLU A 27 -1.51 31.97 -1.20
CA GLU A 27 -0.77 31.69 -2.43
C GLU A 27 -1.22 30.39 -3.11
N ILE A 28 -1.34 30.41 -4.45
CA ILE A 28 -1.61 29.22 -5.24
C ILE A 28 -0.42 28.25 -5.13
N PHE A 29 -0.72 27.00 -4.80
CA PHE A 29 0.23 25.90 -4.86
C PHE A 29 -0.46 24.61 -5.34
N ILE A 30 -0.19 24.25 -6.59
CA ILE A 30 -0.77 23.07 -7.25
C ILE A 30 0.22 21.91 -7.14
N ARG A 31 -0.24 20.79 -6.56
CA ARG A 31 0.55 19.56 -6.45
C ARG A 31 0.43 18.77 -7.74
N ALA A 32 1.58 18.38 -8.30
CA ALA A 32 1.66 17.55 -9.49
C ALA A 32 1.40 16.05 -9.18
N GLY A 33 1.31 15.25 -10.24
CA GLY A 33 1.18 13.80 -10.17
C GLY A 33 -0.24 13.27 -9.96
N LYS A 34 -0.47 12.02 -10.38
CA LYS A 34 -1.73 11.30 -10.13
C LYS A 34 -1.97 11.12 -8.63
N PHE A 35 -0.88 10.92 -7.89
CA PHE A 35 -0.89 10.86 -6.44
C PHE A 35 0.04 11.92 -5.87
N LYS A 36 -0.54 12.82 -5.09
CA LYS A 36 0.11 14.06 -4.68
C LYS A 36 1.27 13.88 -3.67
N LYS A 37 1.58 12.64 -3.25
CA LYS A 37 2.64 12.35 -2.26
C LYS A 37 4.03 12.39 -2.89
N ALA A 38 4.20 11.84 -4.10
CA ALA A 38 5.45 11.92 -4.85
C ALA A 38 5.90 13.38 -5.06
N SER A 39 4.98 14.24 -5.51
CA SER A 39 5.27 15.67 -5.71
C SER A 39 5.68 16.39 -4.41
N ASN A 40 5.15 15.96 -3.26
CA ASN A 40 5.59 16.52 -1.97
C ASN A 40 7.03 16.13 -1.65
N MET A 41 7.39 14.87 -1.92
CA MET A 41 8.74 14.39 -1.67
C MET A 41 9.72 15.08 -2.61
N ASN A 42 9.42 15.17 -3.91
CA ASN A 42 10.26 15.89 -4.87
C ASN A 42 10.46 17.36 -4.46
N TYR A 43 9.42 18.05 -3.95
CA TYR A 43 9.57 19.42 -3.44
C TYR A 43 10.53 19.52 -2.24
N CYS A 44 10.34 18.67 -1.22
CA CYS A 44 11.20 18.72 -0.03
C CYS A 44 12.64 18.33 -0.35
N LEU A 45 12.84 17.40 -1.29
CA LEU A 45 14.16 16.93 -1.71
C LEU A 45 14.87 17.94 -2.64
N ASP A 46 14.13 18.67 -3.49
CA ASP A 46 14.67 19.82 -4.21
C ASP A 46 15.18 20.90 -3.26
N PHE A 47 14.41 21.22 -2.22
CA PHE A 47 14.87 22.15 -1.16
C PHE A 47 16.15 21.64 -0.50
N SER A 48 16.21 20.36 -0.12
CA SER A 48 17.44 19.76 0.42
C SER A 48 18.63 19.86 -0.54
N GLY A 49 18.41 19.67 -1.84
CA GLY A 49 19.45 19.86 -2.87
C GLY A 49 19.97 21.29 -2.92
N ARG A 50 19.07 22.30 -2.90
CA ARG A 50 19.48 23.72 -2.89
C ARG A 50 20.26 24.11 -1.63
N VAL A 51 19.90 23.54 -0.48
CA VAL A 51 20.64 23.73 0.78
C VAL A 51 22.03 23.11 0.66
N GLU A 52 22.13 21.89 0.15
CA GLU A 52 23.42 21.20 -0.05
C GLU A 52 24.33 21.93 -1.04
N ASP A 53 23.79 22.42 -2.17
CA ASP A 53 24.56 23.21 -3.14
C ASP A 53 25.16 24.46 -2.49
N LEU A 54 24.38 25.18 -1.68
CA LEU A 54 24.90 26.34 -0.97
C LEU A 54 25.89 25.94 0.14
N TRP A 55 25.62 24.85 0.86
CA TRP A 55 26.50 24.34 1.91
C TRP A 55 27.88 23.95 1.37
N LEU A 56 27.92 23.24 0.23
CA LEU A 56 29.17 22.87 -0.44
C LEU A 56 29.96 24.12 -0.88
N ASN A 57 29.27 25.14 -1.42
CA ASN A 57 29.92 26.41 -1.76
C ASN A 57 30.49 27.11 -0.51
N LEU A 58 29.78 27.08 0.62
CA LEU A 58 30.26 27.65 1.89
C LEU A 58 31.45 26.89 2.46
N ILE A 59 31.46 25.55 2.37
CA ILE A 59 32.61 24.70 2.72
C ILE A 59 33.82 25.09 1.87
N ASP A 60 33.68 25.15 0.55
CA ASP A 60 34.77 25.51 -0.35
C ASP A 60 35.34 26.90 -0.03
N GLU A 61 34.48 27.88 0.24
CA GLU A 61 34.91 29.21 0.67
C GLU A 61 35.66 29.18 2.02
N ALA A 62 35.18 28.41 2.99
CA ALA A 62 35.80 28.28 4.30
C ALA A 62 37.18 27.59 4.22
N CYS A 63 37.27 26.48 3.49
CA CYS A 63 38.51 25.76 3.21
C CYS A 63 39.52 26.65 2.49
N ASN A 64 39.10 27.39 1.45
CA ASN A 64 39.97 28.31 0.72
C ASN A 64 40.51 29.45 1.60
N LYS A 65 39.70 29.98 2.53
CA LYS A 65 40.13 31.03 3.47
C LYS A 65 41.15 30.52 4.48
N ARG A 66 41.04 29.27 4.92
CA ARG A 66 41.96 28.65 5.90
C ARG A 66 43.14 27.91 5.27
N GLY A 67 43.09 27.62 3.97
CA GLY A 67 44.08 26.78 3.29
C GLY A 67 44.07 25.33 3.77
N CYS A 68 42.91 24.83 4.21
CA CYS A 68 42.72 23.45 4.69
C CYS A 68 41.84 22.66 3.72
N SER A 69 41.93 21.33 3.78
CA SER A 69 41.05 20.42 3.06
C SER A 69 39.72 20.23 3.81
N GLN A 70 38.68 19.76 3.12
CA GLN A 70 37.38 19.49 3.73
C GLN A 70 37.46 18.47 4.87
N GLU A 71 38.35 17.47 4.77
CA GLU A 71 38.54 16.44 5.79
C GLU A 71 39.12 16.98 7.11
N GLU A 72 39.65 18.22 7.10
CA GLU A 72 40.20 18.89 8.28
C GLU A 72 39.16 19.75 9.02
N LEU A 73 37.95 19.90 8.47
CA LEU A 73 36.84 20.58 9.16
C LEU A 73 36.32 19.71 10.30
N SER A 74 36.04 20.34 11.44
CA SER A 74 35.37 19.65 12.53
C SER A 74 33.88 19.44 12.21
N MET A 75 33.27 18.43 12.83
CA MET A 75 31.83 18.18 12.67
C MET A 75 30.96 19.38 13.08
N GLU A 76 31.37 20.12 14.11
CA GLU A 76 30.66 21.33 14.57
C GLU A 76 30.70 22.43 13.51
N GLU A 77 31.84 22.63 12.84
CA GLU A 77 31.97 23.63 11.78
C GLU A 77 31.17 23.24 10.53
N GLU A 78 31.15 21.97 10.15
CA GLU A 78 30.30 21.49 9.06
C GLU A 78 28.81 21.71 9.35
N GLU A 79 28.38 21.47 10.59
CA GLU A 79 27.00 21.68 11.04
C GLU A 79 26.61 23.16 11.06
N GLU A 80 27.51 24.05 11.51
CA GLU A 80 27.30 25.51 11.45
C GLU A 80 27.15 26.02 10.00
N LEU A 81 28.00 25.56 9.08
CA LEU A 81 27.91 25.94 7.67
C LEU A 81 26.64 25.40 7.02
N TYR A 82 26.21 24.20 7.42
CA TYR A 82 24.95 23.62 6.94
C TYR A 82 23.74 24.43 7.44
N ASP A 83 23.76 24.84 8.71
CA ASP A 83 22.71 25.69 9.27
C ASP A 83 22.65 27.06 8.61
N GLN A 84 23.79 27.68 8.31
CA GLN A 84 23.85 28.93 7.53
C GLN A 84 23.24 28.75 6.13
N ALA A 85 23.59 27.66 5.42
CA ALA A 85 23.03 27.37 4.11
C ALA A 85 21.50 27.14 4.17
N ARG A 86 21.04 26.41 5.19
CA ARG A 86 19.63 26.14 5.44
C ARG A 86 18.84 27.42 5.69
N GLU A 87 19.30 28.28 6.59
CA GLU A 87 18.64 29.55 6.91
C GLU A 87 18.56 30.47 5.68
N ALA A 88 19.64 30.58 4.92
CA ALA A 88 19.65 31.37 3.69
C ALA A 88 18.65 30.85 2.63
N MET A 89 18.46 29.54 2.52
CA MET A 89 17.45 28.96 1.62
C MET A 89 16.02 29.11 2.15
N LEU A 90 15.81 29.03 3.46
CA LEU A 90 14.50 29.31 4.08
C LEU A 90 14.09 30.77 3.86
N GLU A 91 15.03 31.70 3.95
CA GLU A 91 14.80 33.12 3.66
C GLU A 91 14.44 33.34 2.19
N LYS A 92 15.17 32.71 1.26
CA LYS A 92 14.85 32.74 -0.18
C LYS A 92 13.46 32.16 -0.50
N ASP A 93 13.03 31.15 0.24
CA ASP A 93 11.71 30.55 0.08
C ASP A 93 10.58 31.38 0.71
N GLY A 94 10.88 32.51 1.36
CA GLY A 94 9.88 33.49 1.81
C GLY A 94 8.85 32.93 2.80
N GLY A 95 9.23 31.93 3.60
CA GLY A 95 8.34 31.27 4.57
C GLY A 95 7.43 30.17 3.99
N ARG A 96 7.58 29.83 2.69
CA ARG A 96 6.85 28.74 2.01
C ARG A 96 7.35 27.36 2.45
N THR A 97 8.64 27.24 2.71
CA THR A 97 9.31 26.00 3.12
C THR A 97 9.80 26.14 4.55
N TRP A 98 9.63 25.10 5.36
CA TRP A 98 10.14 25.05 6.73
C TRP A 98 11.03 23.81 6.87
N ALA A 99 12.20 23.92 7.52
CA ALA A 99 13.10 22.78 7.69
C ALA A 99 14.03 22.88 8.92
N ALA A 100 14.52 21.73 9.41
CA ALA A 100 15.56 21.60 10.44
C ALA A 100 16.32 20.27 10.36
N GLY A 101 17.44 20.12 11.09
CA GLY A 101 18.06 18.86 11.59
C GLY A 101 19.13 18.15 10.73
N THR A 102 19.54 16.96 11.21
CA THR A 102 20.83 16.28 10.93
C THR A 102 20.75 15.09 9.95
N SER A 103 21.92 14.60 9.51
CA SER A 103 22.09 13.52 8.51
C SER A 103 22.45 12.15 9.13
N MET A 104 22.00 11.06 8.50
CA MET A 104 22.35 9.68 8.91
C MET A 104 23.76 9.31 8.42
N HIS A 105 24.79 9.62 9.21
CA HIS A 105 26.21 9.42 8.84
C HIS A 105 26.77 8.04 9.20
N GLU A 106 26.42 7.48 10.36
CA GLU A 106 27.09 6.29 10.94
C GLU A 106 26.80 4.94 10.25
N SER A 107 25.80 4.85 9.39
CA SER A 107 25.42 3.59 8.69
C SER A 107 25.21 3.82 7.20
N PRO A 108 26.29 3.86 6.40
CA PRO A 108 26.23 4.25 5.00
C PRO A 108 25.51 3.24 4.10
N GLU A 109 25.26 2.02 4.56
CA GLU A 109 24.54 0.99 3.83
C GLU A 109 23.01 1.10 3.95
N ILE A 110 22.51 1.87 4.92
CA ILE A 110 21.07 2.02 5.18
C ILE A 110 20.54 3.20 4.36
N ALA A 111 19.60 2.94 3.46
CA ALA A 111 18.90 4.00 2.74
C ALA A 111 17.60 4.41 3.44
N LEU A 112 16.87 3.45 3.98
CA LEU A 112 15.55 3.64 4.58
C LEU A 112 15.50 2.97 5.96
N LEU A 113 15.12 3.73 6.97
CA LEU A 113 14.79 3.23 8.30
C LEU A 113 13.29 3.39 8.52
N GLN A 114 12.54 2.34 8.20
CA GLN A 114 11.10 2.27 8.41
C GLN A 114 10.82 2.06 9.90
N HIS A 115 9.97 2.89 10.50
CA HIS A 115 9.53 2.69 11.87
C HIS A 115 8.26 1.85 11.90
N ALA A 116 8.22 0.88 12.81
CA ALA A 116 7.00 0.15 13.15
C ALA A 116 5.95 1.15 13.62
N SER A 117 4.87 1.24 12.84
CA SER A 117 3.83 2.23 13.09
C SER A 117 2.80 1.70 14.09
N GLY A 118 2.38 2.54 15.02
CA GLY A 118 1.16 2.36 15.78
C GLY A 118 -0.06 2.82 14.99
N ILE A 119 -1.25 2.60 15.56
CA ILE A 119 -2.52 2.98 14.94
C ILE A 119 -3.09 4.19 15.67
N LEU A 120 -3.53 5.18 14.91
CA LEU A 120 -4.33 6.30 15.39
C LEU A 120 -5.79 6.04 15.03
N GLN A 121 -6.62 5.73 16.03
CA GLN A 121 -8.06 5.64 15.87
C GLN A 121 -8.69 7.02 16.07
N VAL A 122 -9.65 7.37 15.23
CA VAL A 122 -10.32 8.67 15.20
C VAL A 122 -11.76 8.57 15.67
N VAL A 123 -12.53 7.61 15.15
CA VAL A 123 -14.00 7.54 15.34
C VAL A 123 -14.40 6.46 16.36
N ASN A 124 -13.62 5.39 16.48
CA ASN A 124 -13.85 4.21 17.31
C ASN A 124 -15.14 3.43 16.97
N ASN A 125 -15.57 3.46 15.70
CA ASN A 125 -16.72 2.66 15.23
C ASN A 125 -16.35 1.18 15.01
N VAL A 126 -17.33 0.32 14.74
CA VAL A 126 -17.12 -1.14 14.57
C VAL A 126 -16.16 -1.44 13.42
N PHE A 127 -16.32 -0.74 12.28
CA PHE A 127 -15.49 -0.94 11.10
C PHE A 127 -14.03 -0.55 11.36
N GLU A 128 -13.79 0.65 11.89
CA GLU A 128 -12.47 1.16 12.23
C GLU A 128 -11.77 0.28 13.28
N ASN A 129 -12.50 -0.22 14.28
CA ASN A 129 -11.99 -1.19 15.26
C ASN A 129 -11.55 -2.50 14.59
N GLY A 130 -12.30 -2.98 13.60
CA GLY A 130 -11.95 -4.16 12.81
C GLY A 130 -10.70 -3.93 11.98
N ILE A 131 -10.63 -2.83 11.22
CA ILE A 131 -9.43 -2.48 10.44
C ILE A 131 -8.23 -2.20 11.34
N THR A 132 -8.44 -1.68 12.55
CA THR A 132 -7.38 -1.54 13.57
C THR A 132 -6.82 -2.90 13.97
N TYR A 133 -7.67 -3.90 14.21
CA TYR A 133 -7.22 -5.26 14.47
C TYR A 133 -6.43 -5.83 13.28
N PHE A 134 -6.92 -5.66 12.06
CA PHE A 134 -6.24 -6.15 10.85
C PHE A 134 -4.90 -5.47 10.61
N THR A 135 -4.83 -4.16 10.78
CA THR A 135 -3.59 -3.40 10.60
C THR A 135 -2.54 -3.82 11.64
N ASN A 136 -2.94 -4.07 12.89
CA ASN A 136 -2.04 -4.63 13.91
C ASN A 136 -1.55 -6.05 13.55
N LEU A 137 -2.43 -6.87 12.94
CA LEU A 137 -2.05 -8.19 12.42
C LEU A 137 -0.98 -8.07 11.35
N ILE A 138 -1.16 -7.17 10.38
CA ILE A 138 -0.18 -6.91 9.33
C ILE A 138 1.14 -6.40 9.93
N TYR A 139 1.11 -5.41 10.83
CA TYR A 139 2.32 -4.89 11.46
C TYR A 139 3.08 -5.94 12.29
N THR A 140 2.36 -6.79 13.05
CA THR A 140 2.99 -7.89 13.80
C THR A 140 3.60 -8.91 12.84
N SER A 141 2.93 -9.22 11.73
CA SER A 141 3.42 -10.16 10.72
C SER A 141 4.66 -9.63 10.00
N ILE A 142 4.69 -8.33 9.67
CA ILE A 142 5.86 -7.65 9.10
C ILE A 142 7.04 -7.72 10.07
N GLN A 143 6.83 -7.37 11.35
CA GLN A 143 7.90 -7.44 12.35
C GLN A 143 8.45 -8.85 12.49
N PHE A 144 7.58 -9.86 12.50
CA PHE A 144 7.99 -11.26 12.56
C PHE A 144 8.77 -11.70 11.32
N ALA A 145 8.30 -11.35 10.12
CA ALA A 145 8.98 -11.68 8.87
C ALA A 145 10.36 -11.02 8.75
N VAL A 146 10.44 -9.71 9.03
CA VAL A 146 11.70 -8.95 9.00
C VAL A 146 12.66 -9.44 10.09
N GLY A 147 12.16 -9.72 11.29
CA GLY A 147 12.95 -10.33 12.36
C GLY A 147 13.46 -11.73 12.03
N SER A 148 12.82 -12.41 11.09
CA SER A 148 13.23 -13.71 10.56
C SER A 148 14.16 -13.60 9.34
N GLY A 149 14.58 -12.39 8.96
CA GLY A 149 15.55 -12.14 7.89
C GLY A 149 14.96 -11.74 6.54
N ASP A 150 13.65 -11.46 6.46
CA ASP A 150 13.04 -10.88 5.27
C ASP A 150 13.37 -9.38 5.11
N CYS A 151 13.14 -8.84 3.92
CA CYS A 151 13.35 -7.43 3.65
C CYS A 151 12.27 -6.57 4.33
N ALA A 152 12.67 -5.44 4.92
CA ALA A 152 11.72 -4.49 5.48
C ALA A 152 10.95 -3.77 4.36
N PRO A 153 9.62 -3.66 4.47
CA PRO A 153 8.85 -2.88 3.52
C PRO A 153 9.07 -1.38 3.75
N PHE A 154 8.95 -0.61 2.66
CA PHE A 154 8.82 0.84 2.74
C PHE A 154 7.37 1.20 2.44
N VAL A 155 6.64 1.69 3.46
CA VAL A 155 5.21 2.04 3.35
C VAL A 155 4.99 3.54 3.13
N GLY A 156 6.09 4.26 2.88
CA GLY A 156 6.08 5.66 2.49
C GLY A 156 5.65 6.66 3.58
N HIS A 157 5.52 6.23 4.82
CA HIS A 157 5.34 7.10 5.99
C HIS A 157 6.15 6.56 7.17
N ASN A 158 6.35 7.39 8.20
CA ASN A 158 7.08 7.02 9.42
C ASN A 158 8.45 6.40 9.12
N THR A 159 9.20 7.00 8.20
CA THR A 159 10.48 6.49 7.71
C THR A 159 11.50 7.60 7.73
N PHE A 160 12.70 7.30 8.24
CA PHE A 160 13.86 8.15 8.01
C PHE A 160 14.55 7.72 6.74
N VAL A 161 14.93 8.70 5.93
CA VAL A 161 15.43 8.51 4.58
C VAL A 161 16.82 9.12 4.51
N ARG A 162 17.80 8.35 4.04
CA ARG A 162 19.16 8.84 3.86
C ARG A 162 19.28 9.58 2.54
N TRP A 163 19.53 10.89 2.63
CA TRP A 163 19.57 11.79 1.48
C TRP A 163 20.53 11.34 0.38
N LYS A 164 21.78 11.00 0.72
CA LYS A 164 22.78 10.50 -0.22
C LYS A 164 22.34 9.24 -1.00
N ALA A 165 21.58 8.36 -0.35
CA ALA A 165 21.05 7.17 -1.01
C ALA A 165 19.93 7.53 -2.00
N ILE A 166 19.11 8.52 -1.67
CA ILE A 166 18.06 9.03 -2.56
C ILE A 166 18.64 9.71 -3.79
N GLN A 167 19.68 10.52 -3.63
CA GLN A 167 20.35 11.16 -4.77
C GLN A 167 20.90 10.13 -5.76
N SER A 168 21.35 8.96 -5.28
CA SER A 168 21.88 7.90 -6.15
C SER A 168 20.85 7.29 -7.11
N ILE A 169 19.56 7.52 -6.86
CA ILE A 169 18.45 7.00 -7.68
C ILE A 169 17.68 8.09 -8.42
N SER A 170 18.17 9.34 -8.42
CA SER A 170 17.52 10.46 -9.12
C SER A 170 17.61 10.32 -10.65
N TRP A 171 16.76 11.06 -11.34
CA TRP A 171 16.82 11.23 -12.80
C TRP A 171 16.36 12.63 -13.19
N GLU A 172 16.69 13.04 -14.41
CA GLU A 172 16.22 14.30 -14.99
C GLU A 172 14.98 14.08 -15.84
N GLU A 173 13.94 14.88 -15.61
CA GLU A 173 12.71 14.91 -16.41
C GLU A 173 12.21 16.36 -16.51
N ASP A 174 11.95 16.83 -17.73
CA ASP A 174 11.51 18.20 -18.03
C ASP A 174 12.37 19.31 -17.38
N GLY A 175 13.69 19.08 -17.30
CA GLY A 175 14.65 20.03 -16.71
C GLY A 175 14.59 20.12 -15.20
N ARG A 176 14.01 19.13 -14.52
CA ARG A 176 13.98 19.00 -13.07
C ARG A 176 14.56 17.67 -12.63
N THR A 177 15.36 17.69 -11.58
CA THR A 177 15.78 16.48 -10.88
C THR A 177 14.59 15.89 -10.12
N LEU A 178 14.16 14.71 -10.54
CA LEU A 178 13.14 13.93 -9.84
C LEU A 178 13.76 12.78 -9.08
N PHE A 179 13.15 12.47 -7.94
CA PHE A 179 13.57 11.37 -7.09
C PHE A 179 12.45 10.31 -6.99
N TRP A 180 11.19 10.75 -6.95
CA TRP A 180 9.98 9.95 -6.75
C TRP A 180 9.14 10.01 -8.02
N SER A 181 8.64 8.85 -8.44
CA SER A 181 7.88 8.78 -9.69
C SER A 181 6.48 9.38 -9.50
N GLU A 182 6.19 10.47 -10.21
CA GLU A 182 4.88 11.15 -10.12
C GLU A 182 3.78 10.48 -10.96
N SER A 183 4.20 9.62 -11.89
CA SER A 183 3.33 8.83 -12.78
C SER A 183 2.78 7.56 -12.14
N HIS A 184 3.47 7.01 -11.13
CA HIS A 184 3.11 5.77 -10.44
C HIS A 184 2.25 6.07 -9.19
N VAL A 185 1.26 5.21 -8.97
CA VAL A 185 0.38 5.13 -7.80
C VAL A 185 1.11 4.54 -6.58
N SER A 186 2.08 3.64 -6.81
CA SER A 186 2.92 2.99 -5.79
C SER A 186 4.33 3.60 -5.76
N GLU A 187 4.43 4.90 -5.47
CA GLU A 187 5.68 5.66 -5.55
C GLU A 187 6.72 5.24 -4.52
N ASP A 188 6.27 4.84 -3.33
CA ASP A 188 7.13 4.35 -2.26
C ASP A 188 7.75 3.00 -2.64
N PHE A 189 6.95 2.11 -3.20
CA PHE A 189 7.42 0.80 -3.61
C PHE A 189 8.44 0.89 -4.77
N ASP A 190 8.23 1.78 -5.74
CA ASP A 190 9.23 2.08 -6.79
C ASP A 190 10.58 2.52 -6.21
N VAL A 191 10.57 3.50 -5.28
CA VAL A 191 11.78 3.99 -4.60
C VAL A 191 12.49 2.88 -3.86
N SER A 192 11.75 2.06 -3.11
CA SER A 192 12.32 0.93 -2.37
C SER A 192 13.03 -0.05 -3.29
N LEU A 193 12.41 -0.39 -4.43
CA LEU A 193 13.02 -1.28 -5.42
C LEU A 193 14.29 -0.67 -6.01
N ARG A 194 14.26 0.61 -6.41
CA ARG A 194 15.44 1.30 -6.98
C ARG A 194 16.61 1.37 -5.99
N LEU A 195 16.34 1.64 -4.71
CA LEU A 195 17.38 1.65 -3.68
C LEU A 195 17.97 0.26 -3.44
N GLN A 196 17.13 -0.76 -3.31
CA GLN A 196 17.59 -2.13 -3.08
C GLN A 196 18.39 -2.68 -4.27
N MET A 197 18.01 -2.33 -5.50
CA MET A 197 18.78 -2.68 -6.70
C MET A 197 20.15 -1.99 -6.76
N ASN A 198 20.32 -0.85 -6.08
CA ASN A 198 21.60 -0.16 -5.92
C ASN A 198 22.40 -0.66 -4.70
N GLY A 199 21.99 -1.77 -4.07
CA GLY A 199 22.70 -2.39 -2.96
C GLY A 199 22.44 -1.77 -1.59
N PHE A 200 21.52 -0.80 -1.49
CA PHE A 200 21.13 -0.24 -0.21
C PHE A 200 20.17 -1.15 0.55
N LEU A 201 20.18 -1.02 1.88
CA LEU A 201 19.32 -1.77 2.78
C LEU A 201 18.14 -0.92 3.27
N VAL A 202 16.99 -1.58 3.42
CA VAL A 202 15.84 -1.09 4.16
C VAL A 202 15.80 -1.82 5.50
N ARG A 203 15.75 -1.07 6.62
CA ARG A 203 15.65 -1.64 7.97
C ARG A 203 14.33 -1.26 8.64
N LEU A 204 13.83 -2.14 9.50
CA LEU A 204 12.65 -1.89 10.32
C LEU A 204 13.07 -1.63 11.77
N ALA A 205 12.70 -0.47 12.31
CA ALA A 205 12.92 -0.07 13.69
C ALA A 205 11.67 -0.28 14.54
N THR A 206 11.79 -1.03 15.65
CA THR A 206 10.67 -1.29 16.59
C THR A 206 10.81 -0.59 17.94
N TYR A 207 11.97 0.01 18.24
CA TYR A 207 12.30 0.57 19.56
C TYR A 207 11.46 1.80 19.98
N HIS A 208 10.68 2.39 19.06
CA HIS A 208 9.75 3.47 19.35
C HIS A 208 8.38 2.99 19.86
N ASN A 209 8.16 1.68 19.99
CA ASN A 209 6.94 1.08 20.56
C ASN A 209 5.62 1.66 20.00
N GLY A 210 5.58 1.90 18.68
CA GLY A 210 4.38 2.45 18.01
C GLY A 210 4.11 3.93 18.28
N GLY A 211 5.10 4.70 18.73
CA GLY A 211 5.01 6.15 18.93
C GLY A 211 4.68 6.91 17.64
N PHE A 212 5.19 6.44 16.50
CA PHE A 212 4.77 6.90 15.18
C PHE A 212 3.44 6.26 14.82
N LYS A 213 2.35 7.03 14.74
CA LYS A 213 1.01 6.50 14.49
C LYS A 213 0.48 6.90 13.12
N GLU A 214 -0.29 6.01 12.50
CA GLU A 214 -1.00 6.25 11.24
C GLU A 214 -2.50 5.95 11.40
N GLY A 215 -3.34 6.72 10.69
CA GLY A 215 -4.78 6.50 10.67
C GLY A 215 -5.17 5.28 9.83
N VAL A 216 -6.24 4.60 10.25
CA VAL A 216 -6.85 3.51 9.47
C VAL A 216 -8.07 4.00 8.69
N SER A 217 -8.58 3.18 7.77
CA SER A 217 -9.81 3.51 7.04
C SER A 217 -10.99 3.59 7.99
N LEU A 218 -11.80 4.63 7.81
CA LEU A 218 -12.98 4.89 8.63
C LEU A 218 -14.21 4.15 8.13
N THR A 219 -14.27 3.85 6.83
CA THR A 219 -15.39 3.18 6.17
C THR A 219 -14.93 2.07 5.23
N VAL A 220 -15.84 1.14 4.90
CA VAL A 220 -15.58 0.07 3.91
C VAL A 220 -15.25 0.64 2.54
N TYR A 221 -15.80 1.80 2.19
CA TYR A 221 -15.54 2.46 0.92
C TYR A 221 -14.10 2.94 0.81
N ASP A 222 -13.59 3.56 1.88
CA ASP A 222 -12.19 4.01 1.95
C ASP A 222 -11.22 2.84 1.86
N GLU A 223 -11.55 1.73 2.54
CA GLU A 223 -10.72 0.54 2.51
C GLU A 223 -10.75 -0.15 1.14
N LEU A 224 -11.92 -0.31 0.51
CA LEU A 224 -12.01 -0.83 -0.86
C LEU A 224 -11.21 0.02 -1.86
N ALA A 225 -11.34 1.34 -1.79
CA ALA A 225 -10.56 2.25 -2.65
C ALA A 225 -9.05 2.10 -2.42
N ARG A 226 -8.63 1.88 -1.17
CA ARG A 226 -7.23 1.60 -0.82
C ARG A 226 -6.73 0.29 -1.44
N TRP A 227 -7.50 -0.78 -1.37
CA TRP A 227 -7.14 -2.06 -2.01
C TRP A 227 -7.12 -1.95 -3.55
N GLU A 228 -8.09 -1.25 -4.14
CA GLU A 228 -8.12 -1.00 -5.60
C GLU A 228 -6.87 -0.21 -6.03
N LYS A 229 -6.48 0.79 -5.24
CA LYS A 229 -5.26 1.56 -5.44
C LYS A 229 -4.02 0.67 -5.40
N TYR A 230 -3.90 -0.22 -4.41
CA TYR A 230 -2.76 -1.13 -4.31
C TYR A 230 -2.69 -2.13 -5.47
N ALA A 231 -3.82 -2.70 -5.88
CA ALA A 231 -3.87 -3.60 -7.02
C ALA A 231 -3.47 -2.89 -8.32
N TYR A 232 -3.98 -1.68 -8.55
CA TYR A 232 -3.59 -0.85 -9.69
C TYR A 232 -2.10 -0.55 -9.68
N GLY A 233 -1.57 -0.08 -8.55
CA GLY A 233 -0.16 0.26 -8.33
C GLY A 233 0.79 -0.93 -8.54
N CYS A 234 0.41 -2.11 -8.07
CA CYS A 234 1.21 -3.32 -8.33
C CYS A 234 1.18 -3.73 -9.80
N ASN A 235 0.05 -3.54 -10.50
CA ASN A 235 -0.06 -3.88 -11.93
C ASN A 235 0.79 -2.95 -12.81
N GLU A 236 0.76 -1.65 -12.58
CA GLU A 236 1.57 -0.68 -13.33
C GLU A 236 3.07 -0.88 -13.15
N LEU A 237 3.50 -1.36 -11.97
CA LEU A 237 4.91 -1.63 -11.72
C LEU A 237 5.39 -2.87 -12.49
N VAL A 238 4.54 -3.88 -12.67
CA VAL A 238 4.90 -5.14 -13.33
C VAL A 238 4.69 -5.09 -14.83
N PHE A 239 3.52 -4.64 -15.28
CA PHE A 239 3.09 -4.76 -16.66
C PHE A 239 2.89 -3.40 -17.32
N HIS A 240 3.17 -3.33 -18.62
CA HIS A 240 2.63 -2.25 -19.44
C HIS A 240 1.13 -2.51 -19.72
N PRO A 241 0.34 -1.47 -20.00
CA PRO A 241 -1.00 -1.65 -20.56
C PRO A 241 -0.98 -2.44 -21.88
N PHE A 242 -2.05 -3.19 -22.17
CA PHE A 242 -2.14 -4.11 -23.31
C PHE A 242 -1.82 -3.45 -24.66
N ARG A 243 -2.22 -2.18 -24.85
CA ARG A 243 -1.92 -1.42 -26.08
C ARG A 243 -0.42 -1.25 -26.36
N TYR A 244 0.43 -1.36 -25.34
CA TYR A 244 1.87 -1.22 -25.45
C TYR A 244 2.62 -2.55 -25.50
N TRP A 245 1.92 -3.70 -25.40
CA TRP A 245 2.59 -5.00 -25.37
C TRP A 245 3.35 -5.31 -26.66
N PHE A 246 2.78 -4.95 -27.82
CA PHE A 246 3.42 -5.20 -29.11
C PHE A 246 4.61 -4.27 -29.39
N THR A 247 4.72 -3.12 -28.71
CA THR A 247 5.78 -2.12 -28.95
C THR A 247 6.85 -2.12 -27.87
N LYS A 248 6.48 -2.28 -26.61
CA LYS A 248 7.38 -2.21 -25.43
C LYS A 248 7.55 -3.56 -24.71
N GLY A 249 6.81 -4.59 -25.12
CA GLY A 249 6.69 -5.85 -24.40
C GLY A 249 5.74 -5.77 -23.18
N PRO A 250 5.36 -6.91 -22.59
CA PRO A 250 4.39 -6.96 -21.50
C PRO A 250 4.96 -6.46 -20.16
N ILE A 251 6.24 -6.70 -19.87
CA ILE A 251 6.85 -6.41 -18.57
C ILE A 251 7.58 -5.06 -18.59
N THR A 252 7.43 -4.26 -17.55
CA THR A 252 8.11 -2.96 -17.42
C THR A 252 9.63 -3.10 -17.28
N PRO A 253 10.41 -2.06 -17.65
CA PRO A 253 11.86 -2.04 -17.42
C PRO A 253 12.22 -2.15 -15.94
N LEU A 254 11.46 -1.51 -15.04
CA LEU A 254 11.69 -1.54 -13.59
C LEU A 254 11.61 -2.98 -13.07
N PHE A 255 10.50 -3.67 -13.36
CA PHE A 255 10.31 -5.04 -12.87
C PHE A 255 11.32 -6.01 -13.47
N ARG A 256 11.68 -5.83 -14.75
CA ARG A 256 12.75 -6.62 -15.38
C ARG A 256 14.09 -6.42 -14.68
N LYS A 257 14.49 -5.17 -14.39
CA LYS A 257 15.72 -4.88 -13.63
C LYS A 257 15.66 -5.52 -12.24
N PHE A 258 14.53 -5.43 -11.56
CA PHE A 258 14.32 -6.07 -10.26
C PHE A 258 14.55 -7.59 -10.32
N LEU A 259 13.95 -8.29 -11.30
CA LEU A 259 14.11 -9.75 -11.43
C LEU A 259 15.59 -10.16 -11.59
N TRP A 260 16.38 -9.37 -12.32
CA TRP A 260 17.79 -9.66 -12.59
C TRP A 260 18.79 -8.90 -11.70
N SER A 261 18.30 -8.21 -10.67
CA SER A 261 19.14 -7.46 -9.72
C SER A 261 19.89 -8.37 -8.73
N ASN A 262 20.77 -7.77 -7.94
CA ASN A 262 21.49 -8.41 -6.84
C ASN A 262 20.65 -8.61 -5.55
N ILE A 263 19.36 -8.24 -5.55
CA ILE A 263 18.47 -8.47 -4.40
C ILE A 263 18.39 -9.98 -4.09
N LYS A 264 18.39 -10.31 -2.79
CA LYS A 264 18.28 -11.69 -2.30
C LYS A 264 17.06 -12.40 -2.92
N ILE A 265 17.26 -13.63 -3.37
CA ILE A 265 16.21 -14.42 -4.04
C ILE A 265 15.00 -14.60 -3.12
N THR A 266 15.21 -14.83 -1.83
CA THR A 266 14.12 -14.95 -0.84
C THR A 266 13.26 -13.69 -0.79
N SER A 267 13.88 -12.51 -0.74
CA SER A 267 13.16 -11.23 -0.77
C SER A 267 12.46 -10.99 -2.10
N LYS A 268 13.05 -11.41 -3.23
CA LYS A 268 12.37 -11.37 -4.53
C LYS A 268 11.10 -12.22 -4.52
N VAL A 269 11.17 -13.43 -3.97
CA VAL A 269 10.00 -14.32 -3.84
C VAL A 269 8.93 -13.68 -2.97
N THR A 270 9.27 -13.09 -1.81
CA THR A 270 8.30 -12.37 -0.96
C THR A 270 7.66 -11.21 -1.71
N ILE A 271 8.46 -10.36 -2.37
CA ILE A 271 7.99 -9.21 -3.13
C ILE A 271 7.03 -9.64 -4.25
N ILE A 272 7.39 -10.67 -5.01
CA ILE A 272 6.56 -11.22 -6.08
C ILE A 272 5.27 -11.79 -5.48
N ALA A 273 5.34 -12.56 -4.40
CA ALA A 273 4.17 -13.12 -3.74
C ALA A 273 3.19 -12.03 -3.26
N TYR A 274 3.71 -10.94 -2.69
CA TYR A 274 2.91 -9.78 -2.31
C TYR A 274 2.18 -9.16 -3.52
N ILE A 275 2.90 -8.87 -4.61
CA ILE A 275 2.31 -8.33 -5.84
C ILE A 275 1.23 -9.27 -6.40
N PHE A 276 1.52 -10.57 -6.50
CA PHE A 276 0.61 -11.55 -7.08
C PHE A 276 -0.58 -11.91 -6.17
N THR A 277 -0.55 -11.52 -4.89
CA THR A 277 -1.71 -11.67 -3.99
C THR A 277 -2.92 -10.88 -4.52
N TYR A 278 -2.71 -9.69 -5.09
CA TYR A 278 -3.79 -8.89 -5.69
C TYR A 278 -4.42 -9.60 -6.91
N TYR A 279 -3.62 -10.30 -7.71
CA TYR A 279 -4.10 -11.10 -8.83
C TYR A 279 -4.85 -12.35 -8.36
N ALA A 280 -4.34 -13.02 -7.31
CA ALA A 280 -5.02 -14.16 -6.70
C ALA A 280 -6.42 -13.77 -6.22
N ILE A 281 -6.54 -12.64 -5.51
CA ILE A 281 -7.83 -12.11 -5.06
C ILE A 281 -8.72 -11.74 -6.26
N ALA A 282 -8.19 -11.00 -7.24
CA ALA A 282 -8.93 -10.60 -8.44
C ALA A 282 -9.45 -11.79 -9.27
N SER A 283 -8.69 -12.89 -9.29
CA SER A 283 -9.03 -14.09 -10.05
C SER A 283 -10.15 -14.92 -9.41
N ALA A 284 -10.53 -14.66 -8.16
CA ALA A 284 -11.52 -15.48 -7.45
C ALA A 284 -12.86 -15.55 -8.19
N ILE A 285 -13.48 -14.42 -8.58
CA ILE A 285 -14.74 -14.45 -9.35
C ILE A 285 -14.60 -15.14 -10.71
N PRO A 286 -13.65 -14.76 -11.60
CA PRO A 286 -13.51 -15.40 -12.89
C PRO A 286 -13.27 -16.91 -12.79
N LEU A 287 -12.44 -17.35 -11.85
CA LEU A 287 -12.10 -18.76 -11.67
C LEU A 287 -13.25 -19.54 -11.02
N THR A 288 -13.99 -18.97 -10.06
CA THR A 288 -15.15 -19.67 -9.50
C THR A 288 -16.31 -19.74 -10.48
N LEU A 289 -16.50 -18.72 -11.32
CA LEU A 289 -17.48 -18.75 -12.42
C LEU A 289 -17.09 -19.78 -13.48
N GLY A 290 -15.82 -19.81 -13.88
CA GLY A 290 -15.29 -20.83 -14.78
C GLY A 290 -15.44 -22.24 -14.21
N ASN A 291 -15.09 -22.43 -12.93
CA ASN A 291 -15.28 -23.69 -12.22
C ASN A 291 -16.76 -24.12 -12.17
N TYR A 292 -17.67 -23.18 -11.90
CA TYR A 292 -19.11 -23.45 -11.88
C TYR A 292 -19.61 -23.98 -13.23
N LEU A 293 -19.18 -23.37 -14.34
CA LEU A 293 -19.59 -23.80 -15.68
C LEU A 293 -18.91 -25.11 -16.10
N ILE A 294 -17.60 -25.25 -15.86
CA ILE A 294 -16.83 -26.44 -16.26
C ILE A 294 -17.30 -27.67 -15.49
N VAL A 295 -17.31 -27.59 -14.15
CA VAL A 295 -17.72 -28.71 -13.30
C VAL A 295 -19.23 -28.95 -13.41
N GLY A 296 -20.03 -27.90 -13.54
CA GLY A 296 -21.48 -28.03 -13.62
C GLY A 296 -21.99 -28.63 -14.92
N LEU A 297 -21.41 -28.26 -16.08
CA LEU A 297 -21.89 -28.70 -17.39
C LEU A 297 -21.11 -29.88 -17.98
N PHE A 298 -19.84 -30.05 -17.60
CA PHE A 298 -18.93 -31.01 -18.22
C PHE A 298 -18.30 -31.98 -17.20
N ALA A 299 -18.97 -32.22 -16.06
CA ALA A 299 -18.46 -33.05 -14.96
C ALA A 299 -17.85 -34.39 -15.46
N ASP A 300 -18.58 -35.10 -16.31
CA ASP A 300 -18.19 -36.43 -16.80
C ASP A 300 -16.92 -36.41 -17.68
N GLU A 301 -16.65 -35.29 -18.37
CA GLU A 301 -15.46 -35.13 -19.20
C GLU A 301 -14.23 -34.71 -18.40
N VAL A 302 -14.42 -34.04 -17.26
CA VAL A 302 -13.33 -33.47 -16.45
C VAL A 302 -13.01 -34.24 -15.17
N ASP A 303 -13.84 -35.20 -14.75
CA ASP A 303 -13.69 -35.96 -13.49
C ASP A 303 -12.30 -36.63 -13.35
N GLN A 304 -11.71 -37.06 -14.46
CA GLN A 304 -10.36 -37.67 -14.46
C GLN A 304 -9.23 -36.68 -14.13
N PHE A 305 -9.47 -35.38 -14.31
CA PHE A 305 -8.48 -34.32 -14.15
C PHE A 305 -8.77 -33.38 -12.98
N TYR A 306 -10.00 -33.38 -12.47
CA TYR A 306 -10.46 -32.45 -11.43
C TYR A 306 -10.59 -33.15 -10.07
N ILE A 307 -9.90 -32.60 -9.07
CA ILE A 307 -10.22 -32.89 -7.67
C ILE A 307 -11.51 -32.14 -7.33
N SER A 308 -12.45 -32.79 -6.65
CA SER A 308 -13.66 -32.14 -6.14
C SER A 308 -13.35 -30.83 -5.42
N SER A 309 -13.87 -29.72 -5.95
CA SER A 309 -13.65 -28.36 -5.44
C SER A 309 -14.10 -28.23 -3.98
N TRP A 310 -15.06 -29.05 -3.55
CA TRP A 310 -15.51 -29.14 -2.16
C TRP A 310 -14.40 -29.59 -1.19
N LYS A 311 -13.60 -30.61 -1.55
CA LYS A 311 -12.50 -31.09 -0.69
C LYS A 311 -11.45 -30.00 -0.48
N ILE A 312 -11.11 -29.29 -1.56
CA ILE A 312 -10.17 -28.17 -1.53
C ILE A 312 -10.75 -27.02 -0.70
N PHE A 313 -12.02 -26.66 -0.90
CA PHE A 313 -12.70 -25.62 -0.16
C PHE A 313 -12.72 -25.89 1.35
N VAL A 314 -13.10 -27.10 1.77
CA VAL A 314 -13.12 -27.49 3.19
C VAL A 314 -11.71 -27.43 3.79
N GLY A 315 -10.71 -27.96 3.09
CA GLY A 315 -9.31 -27.89 3.53
C GLY A 315 -8.83 -26.45 3.72
N MET A 316 -9.08 -25.59 2.73
CA MET A 316 -8.74 -24.17 2.79
C MET A 316 -9.48 -23.44 3.91
N ALA A 317 -10.78 -23.71 4.07
CA ALA A 317 -11.59 -23.11 5.11
C ALA A 317 -11.07 -23.45 6.51
N VAL A 318 -10.68 -24.70 6.75
CA VAL A 318 -10.10 -25.15 8.03
C VAL A 318 -8.74 -24.49 8.27
N VAL A 319 -7.84 -24.52 7.29
CA VAL A 319 -6.49 -23.95 7.44
C VAL A 319 -6.57 -22.45 7.73
N PHE A 320 -7.30 -21.69 6.92
CA PHE A 320 -7.32 -20.24 7.04
C PHE A 320 -8.21 -19.69 8.14
N ASN A 321 -9.33 -20.34 8.46
CA ASN A 321 -10.27 -19.83 9.47
C ASN A 321 -10.12 -20.46 10.85
N PHE A 322 -9.33 -21.54 11.00
CA PHE A 322 -9.09 -22.16 12.30
C PHE A 322 -7.61 -22.24 12.65
N LEU A 323 -6.78 -22.87 11.81
CA LEU A 323 -5.35 -23.05 12.13
C LEU A 323 -4.58 -21.73 12.13
N SER A 324 -4.80 -20.87 11.14
CA SER A 324 -4.14 -19.55 11.07
C SER A 324 -4.47 -18.66 12.28
N PRO A 325 -5.73 -18.52 12.73
CA PRO A 325 -6.06 -17.86 14.00
C PRO A 325 -5.34 -18.38 15.23
N ILE A 326 -5.25 -19.71 15.36
CA ILE A 326 -4.55 -20.35 16.49
C ILE A 326 -3.05 -20.02 16.43
N ALA A 327 -2.43 -20.13 15.26
CA ALA A 327 -1.02 -19.80 15.06
C ALA A 327 -0.75 -18.31 15.36
N TYR A 328 -1.62 -17.41 14.91
CA TYR A 328 -1.49 -15.99 15.18
C TYR A 328 -1.68 -15.65 16.67
N ALA A 329 -2.63 -16.31 17.34
CA ALA A 329 -2.80 -16.17 18.79
C ALA A 329 -1.58 -16.68 19.56
N MET A 330 -0.98 -17.79 19.13
CA MET A 330 0.25 -18.34 19.70
C MET A 330 1.43 -17.38 19.51
N LEU A 331 1.59 -16.79 18.33
CA LEU A 331 2.64 -15.81 18.05
C LEU A 331 2.54 -14.62 19.01
N ARG A 332 1.36 -14.00 19.12
CA ARG A 332 1.16 -12.84 20.02
C ARG A 332 1.38 -13.19 21.49
N HIS A 333 1.03 -14.41 21.88
CA HIS A 333 1.31 -14.92 23.22
C HIS A 333 2.82 -15.05 23.48
N ARG A 334 3.58 -15.64 22.54
CA ARG A 334 5.04 -15.78 22.66
C ARG A 334 5.79 -14.46 22.61
N LEU A 335 5.25 -13.46 21.92
CA LEU A 335 5.76 -12.08 21.91
C LEU A 335 5.44 -11.31 23.20
N GLY A 336 4.75 -11.92 24.17
CA GLY A 336 4.40 -11.28 25.44
C GLY A 336 3.35 -10.17 25.32
N GLN A 337 2.64 -10.09 24.20
CA GLN A 337 1.67 -9.01 23.96
C GLN A 337 0.40 -9.19 24.81
N LYS A 338 -0.17 -10.41 24.82
CA LYS A 338 -1.39 -10.78 25.56
C LYS A 338 -1.38 -12.29 25.87
N THR A 339 -2.31 -12.76 26.71
CA THR A 339 -2.47 -14.21 26.94
C THR A 339 -3.12 -14.89 25.73
N PHE A 340 -2.78 -16.16 25.52
CA PHE A 340 -3.22 -16.94 24.36
C PHE A 340 -4.75 -16.91 24.16
N PHE A 341 -5.53 -17.15 25.21
CA PHE A 341 -7.00 -17.19 25.12
C PHE A 341 -7.62 -15.84 24.77
N ILE A 342 -7.04 -14.73 25.26
CA ILE A 342 -7.49 -13.38 24.88
C ILE A 342 -7.20 -13.13 23.39
N CYS A 343 -6.00 -13.47 22.93
CA CYS A 343 -5.65 -13.34 21.51
C CYS A 343 -6.56 -14.19 20.60
N LEU A 344 -6.89 -15.41 21.03
CA LEU A 344 -7.76 -16.32 20.28
C LEU A 344 -9.18 -15.73 20.18
N TRP A 345 -9.73 -15.26 21.30
CA TRP A 345 -11.04 -14.62 21.32
C TRP A 345 -11.10 -13.38 20.42
N GLU A 346 -10.09 -12.51 20.47
CA GLU A 346 -10.01 -11.34 19.58
C GLU A 346 -10.01 -11.75 18.12
N THR A 347 -9.32 -12.84 17.77
CA THR A 347 -9.27 -13.31 16.40
C THR A 347 -10.61 -13.84 15.95
N ILE A 348 -11.25 -14.71 16.75
CA ILE A 348 -12.59 -15.25 16.49
C ILE A 348 -13.62 -14.12 16.34
N LYS A 349 -13.55 -13.09 17.20
CA LYS A 349 -14.44 -11.92 17.14
C LYS A 349 -14.39 -11.23 15.78
N TRP A 350 -13.20 -11.11 15.19
CA TRP A 350 -13.00 -10.35 13.94
C TRP A 350 -13.06 -11.21 12.68
N THR A 351 -12.91 -12.53 12.78
CA THR A 351 -12.98 -13.45 11.62
C THR A 351 -14.23 -13.24 10.75
N PRO A 352 -15.48 -13.13 11.28
CA PRO A 352 -16.67 -12.95 10.45
C PRO A 352 -16.62 -11.71 9.55
N MET A 353 -16.13 -10.59 10.09
CA MET A 353 -15.96 -9.35 9.33
C MET A 353 -14.97 -9.55 8.18
N PHE A 354 -13.84 -10.23 8.42
CA PHE A 354 -12.81 -10.45 7.40
C PHE A 354 -13.19 -11.51 6.37
N VAL A 355 -13.94 -12.54 6.74
CA VAL A 355 -14.52 -13.49 5.78
C VAL A 355 -15.40 -12.76 4.78
N LEU A 356 -16.28 -11.87 5.28
CA LEU A 356 -17.13 -11.07 4.42
C LEU A 356 -16.33 -10.07 3.58
N PHE A 357 -15.41 -9.33 4.20
CA PHE A 357 -14.63 -8.30 3.53
C PHE A 357 -13.75 -8.88 2.41
N PHE A 358 -12.93 -9.89 2.71
CA PHE A 358 -12.07 -10.52 1.69
C PHE A 358 -12.85 -11.34 0.68
N GLY A 359 -13.98 -11.94 1.08
CA GLY A 359 -14.89 -12.60 0.16
C GLY A 359 -15.55 -11.64 -0.84
N GLY A 360 -15.70 -10.37 -0.48
CA GLY A 360 -16.31 -9.33 -1.33
C GLY A 360 -15.32 -8.45 -2.08
N LEU A 361 -14.02 -8.78 -2.08
CA LEU A 361 -12.97 -7.91 -2.63
C LEU A 361 -12.64 -8.18 -4.11
N SER A 362 -12.92 -9.38 -4.61
CA SER A 362 -12.47 -9.88 -5.91
C SER A 362 -12.87 -9.00 -7.10
N PHE A 363 -14.15 -8.60 -7.18
CA PHE A 363 -14.67 -7.75 -8.25
C PHE A 363 -13.92 -6.41 -8.34
N HIS A 364 -13.68 -5.80 -7.17
CA HIS A 364 -13.00 -4.52 -7.05
C HIS A 364 -11.55 -4.60 -7.55
N MET A 365 -10.82 -5.66 -7.17
CA MET A 365 -9.45 -5.86 -7.64
C MET A 365 -9.41 -6.15 -9.14
N CYS A 366 -10.33 -6.97 -9.64
CA CYS A 366 -10.45 -7.27 -11.07
C CYS A 366 -10.70 -5.99 -11.88
N LYS A 367 -11.62 -5.13 -11.43
CA LYS A 367 -11.88 -3.80 -12.01
C LYS A 367 -10.60 -2.97 -12.06
N ALA A 368 -9.88 -2.84 -10.94
CA ALA A 368 -8.66 -2.03 -10.87
C ALA A 368 -7.55 -2.52 -11.81
N LEU A 369 -7.32 -3.84 -11.84
CA LEU A 369 -6.34 -4.46 -12.74
C LEU A 369 -6.71 -4.24 -14.21
N LEU A 370 -7.97 -4.48 -14.59
CA LEU A 370 -8.45 -4.29 -15.96
C LEU A 370 -8.41 -2.83 -16.39
N CYS A 371 -8.73 -1.89 -15.50
CA CYS A 371 -8.64 -0.46 -15.80
C CYS A 371 -7.21 -0.08 -16.17
N HIS A 372 -6.20 -0.48 -15.38
CA HIS A 372 -4.81 -0.24 -15.75
C HIS A 372 -4.45 -0.92 -17.09
N SER A 373 -4.75 -2.21 -17.23
CA SER A 373 -4.38 -2.99 -18.42
C SER A 373 -5.01 -2.42 -19.71
N CYS A 374 -6.22 -1.86 -19.62
CA CYS A 374 -6.94 -1.23 -20.72
C CYS A 374 -6.66 0.29 -20.86
N SER A 375 -5.70 0.86 -20.11
CA SER A 375 -5.40 2.30 -20.11
C SER A 375 -6.59 3.20 -19.73
N ILE A 376 -7.50 2.69 -18.88
CA ILE A 376 -8.60 3.46 -18.31
C ILE A 376 -8.09 4.17 -17.07
N ASN A 377 -8.16 5.50 -17.07
CA ASN A 377 -7.72 6.31 -15.93
C ASN A 377 -8.71 6.15 -14.76
N MET A 378 -8.17 5.78 -13.60
CA MET A 378 -8.90 5.81 -12.33
C MET A 378 -8.47 7.04 -11.54
N GLU A 379 -9.43 7.83 -11.10
CA GLU A 379 -9.19 8.95 -10.19
C GLU A 379 -9.43 8.49 -8.75
N TRP A 380 -8.49 8.84 -7.87
CA TRP A 380 -8.56 8.47 -6.46
C TRP A 380 -8.81 9.72 -5.61
N THR A 381 -9.92 9.72 -4.87
CA THR A 381 -10.17 10.76 -3.86
C THR A 381 -9.20 10.58 -2.68
N THR A 382 -8.82 11.67 -2.02
CA THR A 382 -8.04 11.59 -0.77
C THR A 382 -8.86 10.88 0.31
N THR A 383 -8.25 9.93 1.02
CA THR A 383 -8.88 9.26 2.17
C THR A 383 -9.48 10.27 3.13
N ALA A 384 -10.75 10.07 3.49
CA ALA A 384 -11.45 10.95 4.42
C ALA A 384 -10.74 10.94 5.78
N LYS A 385 -10.53 12.14 6.34
CA LYS A 385 -9.91 12.31 7.67
C LYS A 385 -10.94 12.42 8.79
N GLU A 386 -12.20 12.61 8.42
CA GLU A 386 -13.35 12.76 9.30
C GLU A 386 -14.50 11.94 8.73
N LEU A 387 -15.35 11.42 9.61
CA LEU A 387 -16.56 10.71 9.19
C LEU A 387 -17.64 11.74 8.86
N GLU A 388 -18.09 11.79 7.61
CA GLU A 388 -19.29 12.54 7.26
C GLU A 388 -20.50 11.89 7.93
N ALA A 389 -21.38 12.68 8.55
CA ALA A 389 -22.58 12.17 9.19
C ALA A 389 -23.49 11.49 8.17
N SER A 390 -23.62 10.16 8.24
CA SER A 390 -24.46 9.36 7.33
C SER A 390 -25.65 8.76 8.05
N GLY A 391 -26.87 9.07 7.59
CA GLY A 391 -28.07 8.31 7.94
C GLY A 391 -28.26 7.08 7.04
N PHE A 392 -29.11 6.13 7.45
CA PHE A 392 -29.37 4.88 6.71
C PHE A 392 -29.70 5.11 5.22
N ARG A 393 -30.51 6.12 4.90
CA ARG A 393 -30.89 6.45 3.51
C ARG A 393 -29.71 6.99 2.70
N ILE A 394 -28.86 7.81 3.32
CA ILE A 394 -27.62 8.32 2.70
C ILE A 394 -26.67 7.17 2.40
N GLY A 395 -26.57 6.20 3.32
CA GLY A 395 -25.82 4.96 3.11
C GLY A 395 -26.36 4.17 1.91
N LEU A 396 -27.68 4.00 1.80
CA LEU A 396 -28.29 3.27 0.69
C LEU A 396 -28.06 3.95 -0.67
N ASP A 397 -28.26 5.27 -0.75
CA ASP A 397 -28.03 6.04 -1.98
C ASP A 397 -26.56 5.93 -2.43
N ARG A 398 -25.63 5.93 -1.46
CA ARG A 398 -24.20 5.73 -1.71
C ARG A 398 -23.89 4.32 -2.22
N ILE A 399 -24.47 3.28 -1.63
CA ILE A 399 -24.31 1.89 -2.10
C ILE A 399 -24.75 1.76 -3.56
N VAL A 400 -25.92 2.29 -3.90
CA VAL A 400 -26.43 2.23 -5.29
C VAL A 400 -25.47 2.95 -6.24
N ARG A 401 -25.00 4.14 -5.89
CA ARG A 401 -24.11 4.93 -6.73
C ARG A 401 -22.75 4.25 -6.95
N ASP A 402 -22.13 3.79 -5.88
CA ASP A 402 -20.72 3.36 -5.87
C ASP A 402 -20.59 1.88 -6.30
N PHE A 403 -21.62 1.04 -6.08
CA PHE A 403 -21.60 -0.40 -6.38
C PHE A 403 -22.49 -0.81 -7.56
N LYS A 404 -23.10 0.14 -8.30
CA LYS A 404 -23.96 -0.15 -9.45
C LYS A 404 -23.37 -1.15 -10.45
N TYR A 405 -22.07 -1.02 -10.77
CA TYR A 405 -21.41 -1.90 -11.74
C TYR A 405 -21.17 -3.30 -11.17
N MET A 406 -20.91 -3.40 -9.86
CA MET A 406 -20.84 -4.69 -9.18
C MET A 406 -22.19 -5.39 -9.23
N TYR A 407 -23.28 -4.73 -8.85
CA TYR A 407 -24.61 -5.32 -8.92
C TYR A 407 -25.08 -5.62 -10.34
N ALA A 408 -24.72 -4.77 -11.32
CA ALA A 408 -25.00 -5.03 -12.73
C ALA A 408 -24.31 -6.30 -13.24
N PHE A 409 -23.17 -6.67 -12.67
CA PHE A 409 -22.50 -7.95 -12.94
C PHE A 409 -23.08 -9.12 -12.12
N LEU A 410 -23.34 -8.91 -10.83
CA LEU A 410 -23.80 -9.98 -9.93
C LEU A 410 -25.22 -10.45 -10.24
N ILE A 411 -26.15 -9.54 -10.57
CA ILE A 411 -27.56 -9.90 -10.82
C ILE A 411 -27.69 -10.92 -11.96
N PRO A 412 -27.06 -10.74 -13.14
CA PRO A 412 -27.03 -11.76 -14.18
C PRO A 412 -26.41 -13.08 -13.74
N VAL A 413 -25.33 -13.06 -12.94
CA VAL A 413 -24.70 -14.28 -12.43
C VAL A 413 -25.64 -15.05 -11.51
N ILE A 414 -26.29 -14.36 -10.56
CA ILE A 414 -27.30 -14.96 -9.66
C ILE A 414 -28.46 -15.52 -10.46
N GLY A 415 -28.99 -14.74 -11.41
CA GLY A 415 -30.08 -15.17 -12.28
C GLY A 415 -29.72 -16.39 -13.11
N GLY A 416 -28.50 -16.43 -13.64
CA GLY A 416 -27.94 -17.58 -14.36
C GLY A 416 -27.83 -18.82 -13.47
N MET A 417 -27.33 -18.67 -12.24
CA MET A 417 -27.25 -19.78 -11.29
C MET A 417 -28.63 -20.35 -10.95
N ILE A 418 -29.62 -19.49 -10.70
CA ILE A 418 -31.00 -19.91 -10.40
C ILE A 418 -31.63 -20.59 -11.63
N TYR A 419 -31.44 -20.02 -12.82
CA TYR A 419 -31.93 -20.60 -14.06
C TYR A 419 -31.34 -21.99 -14.30
N LEU A 420 -30.02 -22.13 -14.22
CA LEU A 420 -29.34 -23.41 -14.44
C LEU A 420 -29.66 -24.45 -13.36
N ALA A 421 -29.99 -24.03 -12.14
CA ALA A 421 -30.36 -24.97 -11.08
C ALA A 421 -31.83 -25.43 -11.14
N CYS A 422 -32.75 -24.60 -11.64
CA CYS A 422 -34.20 -24.82 -11.48
C CYS A 422 -35.01 -24.91 -12.78
N PHE A 423 -34.51 -24.34 -13.89
CA PHE A 423 -35.31 -24.08 -15.09
C PHE A 423 -34.62 -24.47 -16.40
N ALA A 424 -33.33 -24.82 -16.38
CA ALA A 424 -32.60 -25.24 -17.56
C ALA A 424 -33.14 -26.56 -18.11
N PRO A 425 -33.05 -26.79 -19.43
CA PRO A 425 -33.43 -28.07 -20.02
C PRO A 425 -32.48 -29.18 -19.55
N PHE A 426 -32.98 -30.42 -19.61
CA PHE A 426 -32.21 -31.62 -19.30
C PHE A 426 -30.85 -31.62 -20.02
N GLY A 427 -29.77 -31.85 -19.27
CA GLY A 427 -28.37 -31.80 -19.76
C GLY A 427 -27.67 -30.44 -19.59
N TRP A 428 -28.40 -29.37 -19.23
CA TRP A 428 -27.83 -28.06 -18.90
C TRP A 428 -28.04 -27.66 -17.43
N GLU A 429 -28.63 -28.56 -16.65
CA GLU A 429 -28.91 -28.33 -15.25
C GLU A 429 -27.62 -28.42 -14.41
N ILE A 430 -27.42 -27.45 -13.51
CA ILE A 430 -26.31 -27.47 -12.56
C ILE A 430 -26.90 -27.53 -11.15
N THR A 431 -27.01 -28.74 -10.62
CA THR A 431 -27.58 -29.02 -9.29
C THR A 431 -26.54 -29.49 -8.27
N ASP A 432 -25.31 -29.79 -8.72
CA ASP A 432 -24.24 -30.23 -7.83
C ASP A 432 -23.79 -29.09 -6.90
N PHE A 433 -23.90 -29.36 -5.59
CA PHE A 433 -23.47 -28.48 -4.53
C PHE A 433 -21.98 -28.11 -4.63
N SER A 434 -21.14 -29.04 -5.10
CA SER A 434 -19.69 -28.81 -5.20
C SER A 434 -19.32 -27.73 -6.24
N ALA A 435 -20.15 -27.56 -7.26
CA ALA A 435 -20.06 -26.50 -8.26
C ALA A 435 -20.73 -25.20 -7.77
N ILE A 436 -21.92 -25.29 -7.17
CA ILE A 436 -22.73 -24.14 -6.76
C ILE A 436 -22.07 -23.34 -5.62
N LEU A 437 -21.63 -24.01 -4.57
CA LEU A 437 -21.26 -23.34 -3.32
C LEU A 437 -20.11 -22.33 -3.47
N PRO A 438 -18.99 -22.63 -4.16
CA PRO A 438 -17.89 -21.66 -4.29
C PRO A 438 -18.32 -20.35 -4.96
N LEU A 439 -19.12 -20.44 -6.03
CA LEU A 439 -19.64 -19.25 -6.72
C LEU A 439 -20.69 -18.54 -5.87
N ALA A 440 -21.59 -19.27 -5.21
CA ALA A 440 -22.58 -18.70 -4.29
C ALA A 440 -21.91 -17.94 -3.13
N ASN A 441 -20.81 -18.46 -2.58
CA ASN A 441 -20.03 -17.78 -1.56
C ASN A 441 -19.43 -16.47 -2.08
N GLN A 442 -18.82 -16.50 -3.28
CA GLN A 442 -18.26 -15.28 -3.88
C GLN A 442 -19.35 -14.23 -4.12
N VAL A 443 -20.45 -14.59 -4.78
CA VAL A 443 -21.53 -13.65 -5.09
C VAL A 443 -22.22 -13.15 -3.81
N GLY A 444 -22.44 -14.03 -2.84
CA GLY A 444 -23.03 -13.69 -1.55
C GLY A 444 -22.17 -12.70 -0.76
N CYS A 445 -20.85 -12.93 -0.66
CA CYS A 445 -19.97 -11.99 0.02
C CYS A 445 -19.93 -10.62 -0.67
N HIS A 446 -19.86 -10.57 -2.01
CA HIS A 446 -19.88 -9.30 -2.74
C HIS A 446 -21.22 -8.57 -2.57
N ALA A 447 -22.34 -9.28 -2.64
CA ALA A 447 -23.66 -8.68 -2.47
C ALA A 447 -23.89 -8.17 -1.04
N LEU A 448 -23.39 -8.86 -0.02
CA LEU A 448 -23.60 -8.50 1.38
C LEU A 448 -22.62 -7.43 1.89
N LEU A 449 -21.41 -7.35 1.33
CA LEU A 449 -20.36 -6.46 1.82
C LEU A 449 -20.81 -4.99 1.98
N PRO A 450 -21.46 -4.35 0.99
CA PRO A 450 -21.84 -2.94 1.12
C PRO A 450 -22.91 -2.73 2.20
N PHE A 451 -23.81 -3.70 2.39
CA PHE A 451 -24.89 -3.58 3.37
C PHE A 451 -24.40 -3.86 4.79
N ALA A 452 -23.64 -4.93 4.98
CA ALA A 452 -23.22 -5.36 6.31
C ALA A 452 -22.05 -4.53 6.86
N LEU A 453 -21.19 -3.98 5.98
CA LEU A 453 -20.02 -3.17 6.41
C LEU A 453 -20.11 -1.69 6.02
N GLY A 454 -21.07 -1.28 5.19
CA GLY A 454 -21.15 0.08 4.64
C GLY A 454 -22.36 0.92 5.06
N LEU A 455 -23.33 0.35 5.78
CA LEU A 455 -24.51 1.08 6.27
C LEU A 455 -24.32 1.78 7.64
N PHE A 456 -23.25 1.44 8.38
CA PHE A 456 -23.07 1.82 9.78
C PHE A 456 -21.79 2.61 10.03
#